data_AF-A0A1C6DGT9-F1
#
_entry.id   AF-A0A1C6DGT9-F1
#
_cell.length_a   1.000
_cell.length_b   1.000
_cell.length_c   1.000
_cell.angle_alpha   90.00
_cell.angle_beta   90.00
_cell.angle_gamma   90.00
#
_symmetry.space_group_name_H-M   'P 1'
#
loop_
_entity.id
_entity.type
_entity.pdbx_description
1 polymer ?
#
loop_
_entity_poly.entity_id
_entity_poly.type
_entity_poly.pdbx_seq_one_letter_code
_entity_poly.pdbx_strand_id
1 'polypeptide(L)'
;MGVAFFLGKGSFLIAGYHTLDQREKTKYDEKRLTKCMSFFCFALTVLFVACACLGSVKTAVFLLLPTMIVLAVVLVILANTFCRKG
;
A
#
# COMPACT_ATOMS: atom_id res chain seq x y z
N MET A 1 -2.94 -11.02 -10.06
CA MET A 1 -2.89 -9.55 -9.86
C MET A 1 -1.52 -9.00 -9.41
N GLY A 2 -0.70 -9.73 -8.64
CA GLY A 2 0.62 -9.24 -8.19
C GLY A 2 1.68 -8.99 -9.29
N VAL A 3 1.56 -9.62 -10.47
CA VAL A 3 2.52 -9.45 -11.59
C VAL A 3 2.47 -8.05 -12.19
N ALA A 4 1.29 -7.42 -12.29
CA ALA A 4 1.15 -6.05 -12.78
C ALA A 4 1.84 -5.02 -11.85
N PHE A 5 1.90 -5.32 -10.56
CA PHE A 5 2.64 -4.56 -9.56
C PHE A 5 4.16 -4.72 -9.72
N PHE A 6 4.63 -5.93 -10.02
CA PHE A 6 6.06 -6.17 -10.18
C PHE A 6 6.65 -5.51 -11.44
N LEU A 7 5.85 -5.32 -12.49
CA LEU A 7 6.26 -4.66 -13.73
C LEU A 7 6.20 -3.12 -13.67
N GLY A 8 5.82 -2.49 -12.55
CA GLY A 8 5.74 -1.04 -12.43
C GLY A 8 4.54 -0.41 -13.17
N LYS A 9 3.62 -1.22 -13.70
CA LYS A 9 2.37 -0.78 -14.34
C LYS A 9 1.18 -0.72 -13.37
N GLY A 10 1.40 -1.04 -12.09
CA GLY A 10 0.37 -0.99 -11.04
C GLY A 10 -0.03 0.43 -10.60
N SER A 11 0.73 1.45 -11.00
CA SER A 11 0.46 2.87 -10.70
C SER A 11 -0.95 3.31 -11.10
N PHE A 12 -1.54 2.69 -12.13
CA PHE A 12 -2.90 2.96 -12.59
C PHE A 12 -4.00 2.60 -11.56
N LEU A 13 -3.75 1.65 -10.67
CA LEU A 13 -4.72 1.26 -9.63
C LEU A 13 -4.62 2.11 -8.36
N ILE A 14 -3.62 2.99 -8.28
CA ILE A 14 -3.56 3.98 -7.22
C ILE A 14 -4.48 5.12 -7.67
N ALA A 15 -5.73 5.10 -7.21
CA ALA A 15 -6.71 6.13 -7.55
C ALA A 15 -6.15 7.56 -7.32
N GLY A 16 -5.30 7.75 -6.29
CA GLY A 16 -4.60 9.01 -6.04
C GLY A 16 -3.50 9.35 -7.06
N TYR A 17 -2.87 8.36 -7.71
CA TYR A 17 -1.88 8.62 -8.76
C TYR A 17 -2.55 9.08 -10.04
N HIS A 18 -3.74 8.57 -10.40
CA HIS A 18 -4.42 9.05 -11.60
C HIS A 18 -4.86 10.52 -11.48
N THR A 19 -5.29 10.96 -10.29
CA THR A 19 -5.69 12.34 -10.00
C THR A 19 -4.52 13.32 -9.85
N LEU A 20 -3.29 12.82 -9.73
CA LEU A 20 -2.08 13.66 -9.70
C LEU A 20 -1.79 14.20 -11.10
N ASP A 21 -1.55 15.52 -11.19
CA ASP A 21 -1.17 16.19 -12.44
C ASP A 21 0.15 15.62 -12.99
N GLN A 22 0.34 15.66 -14.32
CA GLN A 22 1.54 15.11 -14.95
C GLN A 22 2.85 15.70 -14.39
N ARG A 23 2.86 16.97 -13.97
CA ARG A 23 4.05 17.58 -13.36
C ARG A 23 4.37 16.98 -11.99
N GLU A 24 3.35 16.62 -11.22
CA GLU A 24 3.54 15.99 -9.91
C GLU A 24 3.92 14.52 -10.05
N LYS A 25 3.36 13.80 -11.05
CA LYS A 25 3.76 12.43 -11.37
C LYS A 25 5.26 12.29 -11.63
N THR A 26 5.87 13.24 -12.34
CA THR A 26 7.31 13.23 -12.65
C THR A 26 8.20 13.40 -11.41
N LYS A 27 7.68 14.04 -10.35
CA LYS A 27 8.36 14.11 -9.04
C LYS A 27 8.33 12.77 -8.30
N TYR A 28 7.51 11.81 -8.71
CA TYR A 28 7.41 10.52 -8.05
C TYR A 28 8.03 9.39 -8.89
N ASP A 29 8.82 8.52 -8.26
CA ASP A 29 9.37 7.35 -8.94
C ASP A 29 8.34 6.21 -8.98
N GLU A 30 7.72 5.95 -10.14
CA GLU A 30 6.70 4.89 -10.31
C GLU A 30 7.18 3.52 -9.81
N LYS A 31 8.47 3.20 -10.00
CA LYS A 31 9.03 1.91 -9.54
C LYS A 31 9.01 1.81 -8.02
N ARG A 32 9.29 2.91 -7.31
CA ARG A 32 9.29 2.95 -5.83
C ARG A 32 7.86 2.97 -5.29
N LEU A 33 6.97 3.71 -5.95
CA LEU A 33 5.55 3.78 -5.58
C LEU A 33 4.90 2.40 -5.67
N THR A 34 5.11 1.70 -6.79
CA THR A 34 4.56 0.37 -7.00
C THR A 34 5.13 -0.64 -6.00
N LYS A 35 6.42 -0.51 -5.62
CA LYS A 35 7.05 -1.37 -4.61
C LYS A 35 6.47 -1.15 -3.20
N CYS A 36 6.26 0.11 -2.78
CA CYS A 36 5.62 0.42 -1.50
C CYS A 36 4.21 -0.17 -1.42
N MET A 37 3.44 -0.01 -2.49
CA MET A 37 2.07 -0.47 -2.55
C MET A 37 1.99 -2.01 -2.66
N SER A 38 2.99 -2.68 -3.25
CA SER A 38 3.11 -4.15 -3.15
C SER A 38 3.39 -4.64 -1.72
N PHE A 39 4.23 -3.92 -0.96
CA PHE A 39 4.53 -4.25 0.43
C PHE A 39 3.28 -4.12 1.30
N PHE A 40 2.49 -3.07 1.08
CA PHE A 40 1.20 -2.88 1.74
C PHE A 40 0.23 -4.02 1.44
N CYS A 41 0.12 -4.44 0.19
CA CYS A 41 -0.75 -5.54 -0.22
C CYS A 41 -0.32 -6.87 0.40
N PHE A 42 0.97 -7.11 0.54
CA PHE A 42 1.50 -8.30 1.22
C PHE A 42 1.19 -8.27 2.73
N ALA A 43 1.39 -7.13 3.38
CA ALA A 43 1.06 -6.95 4.79
C ALA A 43 -0.44 -7.16 5.08
N LEU A 44 -1.32 -6.63 4.23
CA LEU A 44 -2.77 -6.87 4.29
C LEU A 44 -3.11 -8.36 4.17
N THR A 45 -2.46 -9.06 3.24
CA THR A 45 -2.71 -10.49 3.01
C THR A 45 -2.33 -11.32 4.24
N VAL A 46 -1.15 -11.07 4.83
CA VAL A 46 -0.71 -11.75 6.06
C VAL A 46 -1.68 -11.48 7.21
N LEU A 47 -2.15 -10.25 7.36
CA LEU A 47 -3.12 -9.87 8.38
C LEU A 47 -4.46 -10.58 8.20
N PHE A 48 -4.94 -10.72 6.96
CA PHE A 48 -6.17 -11.44 6.65
C PHE A 48 -6.06 -12.93 6.96
N VAL A 49 -4.93 -13.55 6.61
CA VAL A 49 -4.66 -14.96 6.93
C VAL A 49 -4.57 -15.17 8.44
N ALA A 50 -3.90 -14.27 9.16
CA ALA A 50 -3.86 -14.31 10.62
C ALA A 50 -5.27 -14.20 11.22
N CYS A 51 -6.09 -13.27 10.76
CA CYS A 51 -7.47 -13.13 11.21
C CYS A 51 -8.32 -14.38 10.93
N ALA A 52 -8.12 -15.02 9.78
CA ALA A 52 -8.79 -16.28 9.44
C ALA A 52 -8.38 -17.43 10.38
N CYS A 53 -7.11 -17.51 10.77
CA CYS A 53 -6.62 -18.52 11.72
C CYS A 53 -7.15 -18.33 13.15
N LEU A 54 -7.39 -17.09 13.59
CA LEU A 54 -7.87 -16.83 14.96
C LEU A 54 -9.35 -17.23 15.17
N GLY A 55 -10.14 -17.46 14.11
CA GLY A 55 -11.54 -17.93 14.16
C GLY A 55 -12.54 -17.01 14.89
N SER A 56 -12.06 -15.99 15.60
CA SER A 56 -12.81 -15.11 16.47
C SER A 56 -12.93 -13.74 15.83
N VAL A 57 -14.10 -13.44 15.28
CA VAL A 57 -14.39 -12.18 14.57
C VAL A 57 -14.13 -10.94 15.44
N LYS A 58 -14.35 -11.02 16.76
CA LYS A 58 -14.10 -9.90 17.69
C LYS A 58 -12.61 -9.59 17.80
N THR A 59 -11.79 -10.63 17.99
CA THR A 59 -10.33 -10.52 18.08
C THR A 59 -9.75 -10.07 16.75
N ALA A 60 -10.28 -10.59 15.64
CA ALA A 60 -9.90 -10.17 14.31
C ALA A 60 -10.12 -8.66 14.12
N VAL A 61 -11.33 -8.14 14.38
CA VAL A 61 -11.63 -6.70 14.24
C VAL A 61 -10.78 -5.84 15.17
N PHE A 62 -10.56 -6.29 16.41
CA PHE A 62 -9.75 -5.57 17.39
C PHE A 62 -8.26 -5.47 16.96
N LEU A 63 -7.73 -6.49 16.28
CA LEU A 63 -6.39 -6.44 15.68
C LEU A 63 -6.37 -5.62 14.40
N LEU A 64 -7.36 -5.82 13.52
CA LEU A 64 -7.41 -5.23 12.18
C LEU A 64 -7.47 -3.70 12.24
N LEU A 65 -8.30 -3.13 13.12
CA LEU A 65 -8.53 -1.70 13.19
C LEU A 65 -7.23 -0.88 13.47
N PRO A 66 -6.46 -1.14 14.56
CA PRO A 66 -5.22 -0.42 14.80
C PRO A 66 -4.14 -0.76 13.76
N THR A 67 -4.06 -2.02 13.30
CA THR A 67 -3.08 -2.40 12.28
C THR A 67 -3.30 -1.65 10.98
N MET A 68 -4.54 -1.46 10.53
CA MET A 68 -4.84 -0.69 9.32
C MET A 68 -4.43 0.78 9.44
N ILE A 69 -4.63 1.40 10.61
CA ILE A 69 -4.22 2.78 10.86
C ILE A 69 -2.69 2.90 10.78
N VAL A 70 -1.97 2.01 11.48
CA VAL A 70 -0.50 1.99 11.43
C VAL A 70 0.00 1.78 10.01
N LEU A 71 -0.60 0.82 9.29
CA LEU A 71 -0.21 0.51 7.91
C LEU A 71 -0.45 1.71 6.98
N ALA A 72 -1.55 2.45 7.16
CA ALA A 72 -1.84 3.67 6.41
C ALA A 72 -0.84 4.80 6.71
N VAL A 73 -0.49 5.01 7.98
CA VAL A 73 0.52 6.01 8.39
C VAL A 73 1.88 5.66 7.81
N VAL A 74 2.29 4.39 7.89
CA VAL A 74 3.53 3.89 7.31
C VAL A 74 3.54 4.10 5.79
N LEU A 75 2.44 3.82 5.09
CA LEU A 75 2.30 4.09 3.67
C LEU A 75 2.50 5.57 3.34
N VAL A 76 1.87 6.47 4.10
CA VAL A 76 1.98 7.92 3.88
C VAL A 76 3.42 8.39 4.09
N ILE A 77 4.09 7.89 5.14
CA ILE A 77 5.50 8.21 5.40
C ILE A 77 6.39 7.66 4.29
N LEU A 78 6.21 6.41 3.86
CA LEU A 78 6.98 5.84 2.75
C LEU A 78 6.72 6.56 1.42
N ALA A 79 5.47 6.93 1.15
CA ALA A 79 5.12 7.72 -0.03
C ALA A 79 5.82 9.08 0.00
N ASN A 80 5.81 9.76 1.15
CA ASN A 80 6.39 11.09 1.28
C ASN A 80 7.93 11.07 1.31
N THR A 81 8.54 10.04 1.92
CA THR A 81 10.00 9.94 2.13
C THR A 81 10.73 9.23 1.00
N PHE A 82 10.17 8.15 0.43
CA PHE A 82 10.85 7.33 -0.59
C PHE A 82 10.41 7.63 -2.02
N CYS A 83 9.15 8.03 -2.21
CA CYS A 83 8.61 8.21 -3.55
C CYS A 83 8.88 9.61 -4.12
N ARG A 84 9.10 10.63 -3.28
CA ARG A 84 9.45 11.98 -3.73
C ARG A 84 10.90 12.01 -4.22
N LYS A 85 11.11 12.13 -5.53
CA LYS A 85 12.40 12.49 -6.12
C LYS A 85 12.68 13.94 -5.73
N GLY A 86 13.69 14.13 -4.88
CA GLY A 86 14.35 15.42 -4.74
C GLY A 86 15.04 15.81 -6.03
#